data_AF-A0A2A9CF40-F1
#
_entry.id   AF-A0A2A9CF40-F1
#
_cell.length_a   1.000
_cell.length_b   1.000
_cell.length_c   1.000
_cell.angle_alpha   90.00
_cell.angle_beta   90.00
_cell.angle_gamma   90.00
#
_symmetry.space_group_name_H-M   'P 1'
#
loop_
_entity.id
_entity.type
_entity.pdbx_description
1 polymer ?
#
loop_
_entity_poly.entity_id
_entity_poly.type
_entity_poly.pdbx_seq_one_letter_code
_entity_poly.pdbx_strand_id
1 'polypeptide(L)'
;MMALFLLGFLALIVSIIYLVFHLISKVKNKERKLSKKMFYPLLIGGLVLMIVGIGFSDDTAAGQLQTEQDKNEELTKQIGLLKEENSKLNSKIEELTFNNKETKSQIEELNSKKKEIESELENNKQKLESKTNELNELENNDKKINKEKEELNKKIENLNTEINDQSDIINQLKEDKTSLQAKIEDLQNIEVASNSSSSSSRSESNTSSSSNNNAYYKNCTAARNAGAAPLYTGDPGYGSHLDRDGDGVACE
;
A
#
# COMPACT_ATOMS: atom_id res chain seq x y z
N MET A 1 48.05 -78.11 5.70
CA MET A 1 49.45 -77.65 5.73
C MET A 1 49.96 -77.42 7.16
N MET A 2 49.17 -76.76 8.03
CA MET A 2 49.46 -76.65 9.47
C MET A 2 49.73 -78.01 10.16
N ALA A 3 49.07 -79.09 9.69
CA ALA A 3 49.33 -80.45 10.16
C ALA A 3 50.77 -80.93 9.92
N LEU A 4 51.41 -80.59 8.78
CA LEU A 4 52.79 -80.99 8.48
C LEU A 4 53.80 -80.22 9.34
N PHE A 5 53.54 -78.93 9.56
CA PHE A 5 54.31 -78.12 10.50
C PHE A 5 54.23 -78.67 11.93
N LEU A 6 53.02 -78.98 12.42
CA LEU A 6 52.81 -79.56 13.75
C LEU A 6 53.48 -80.93 13.88
N LEU A 7 53.42 -81.76 12.84
CA LEU A 7 54.09 -83.06 12.82
C LEU A 7 55.62 -82.92 12.87
N GLY A 8 56.18 -81.99 12.10
CA GLY A 8 57.62 -81.66 12.12
C GLY A 8 58.08 -81.08 13.46
N PHE A 9 57.30 -80.18 14.05
CA PHE A 9 57.55 -79.60 15.36
C PHE A 9 57.49 -80.65 16.48
N LEU A 10 56.51 -81.55 16.43
CA LEU A 10 56.38 -82.64 17.40
C LEU A 10 57.55 -83.63 17.27
N ALA A 11 57.99 -83.94 16.04
CA ALA A 11 59.19 -84.75 15.81
C ALA A 11 60.47 -84.09 16.37
N LEU A 12 60.60 -82.76 16.26
CA LEU A 12 61.69 -82.00 16.89
C LEU A 12 61.62 -82.05 18.41
N ILE A 13 60.44 -81.86 19.01
CA ILE A 13 60.24 -81.97 20.46
C ILE A 13 60.64 -83.36 20.94
N VAL A 14 60.17 -84.42 20.27
CA VAL A 14 60.52 -85.80 20.63
C VAL A 14 62.02 -86.03 20.50
N SER A 15 62.67 -85.45 19.49
CA SER A 15 64.13 -85.51 19.32
C SER A 15 64.89 -84.82 20.46
N ILE A 16 64.43 -83.64 20.89
CA ILE A 16 65.01 -82.89 22.01
C ILE A 16 64.79 -83.65 23.33
N ILE A 17 63.58 -84.16 23.58
CA ILE A 17 63.28 -84.97 24.77
C ILE A 17 64.17 -86.22 24.80
N TYR A 18 64.34 -86.89 23.66
CA TYR A 18 65.23 -88.04 23.53
C TYR A 18 66.68 -87.68 23.88
N LEU A 19 67.18 -86.53 23.41
CA LEU A 19 68.51 -86.02 23.73
C LEU A 19 68.66 -85.69 25.22
N VAL A 20 67.69 -85.01 25.83
CA VAL A 20 67.68 -84.68 27.26
C VAL A 20 67.66 -85.95 28.12
N PHE A 21 66.79 -86.90 27.80
CA PHE A 21 66.74 -88.21 28.46
C PHE A 21 68.07 -88.96 28.34
N HIS A 22 68.70 -88.91 27.18
CA HIS A 22 70.03 -89.48 26.97
C HIS A 22 71.10 -88.78 27.83
N LEU A 23 71.11 -87.44 27.90
CA LEU A 23 72.05 -86.69 28.72
C LEU A 23 71.90 -87.02 30.22
N ILE A 24 70.67 -87.05 30.73
CA ILE A 24 70.38 -87.46 32.11
C ILE A 24 70.86 -88.90 32.37
N SER A 25 70.57 -89.81 31.43
CA SER A 25 71.00 -91.20 31.51
C SER A 25 72.52 -91.36 31.47
N LYS A 26 73.23 -90.51 30.71
CA LYS A 26 74.70 -90.52 30.60
C LYS A 26 75.38 -90.01 31.86
N VAL A 27 74.78 -89.02 32.55
CA VAL A 27 75.25 -88.54 33.86
C VAL A 27 75.09 -89.63 34.93
N LYS A 28 74.01 -90.42 34.87
CA LYS A 28 73.73 -91.50 35.83
C LYS A 28 74.49 -92.80 35.55
N ASN A 29 74.68 -93.14 34.28
CA ASN A 29 75.35 -94.36 33.82
C ASN A 29 76.36 -94.02 32.70
N LYS A 30 77.66 -94.09 33.01
CA LYS A 30 78.75 -93.61 32.13
C LYS A 30 78.89 -94.32 30.78
N GLU A 31 78.26 -95.47 30.57
CA GLU A 31 78.52 -96.33 29.40
C GLU A 31 77.49 -96.22 28.25
N ARG A 32 76.42 -95.41 28.37
CA ARG A 32 75.39 -95.32 27.32
C ARG A 32 75.82 -94.38 26.18
N LYS A 33 75.87 -94.89 24.94
CA LYS A 33 76.13 -94.10 23.71
C LYS A 33 74.81 -93.66 23.04
N LEU A 34 74.74 -92.44 22.50
CA LEU A 34 73.57 -91.91 21.80
C LEU A 34 73.31 -92.71 20.51
N SER A 35 72.06 -93.13 20.29
CA SER A 35 71.70 -93.81 19.04
C SER A 35 71.58 -92.80 17.91
N LYS A 36 72.67 -92.64 17.14
CA LYS A 36 72.71 -91.77 15.95
C LYS A 36 71.67 -92.15 14.90
N LYS A 37 71.31 -93.45 14.84
CA LYS A 37 70.32 -94.00 13.90
C LYS A 37 68.88 -93.56 14.20
N MET A 38 68.58 -93.15 15.43
CA MET A 38 67.23 -92.70 15.83
C MET A 38 67.17 -91.17 15.95
N PHE A 39 68.22 -90.53 16.48
CA PHE A 39 68.21 -89.10 16.77
C PHE A 39 68.27 -88.21 15.52
N TYR A 40 69.26 -88.41 14.64
CA TYR A 40 69.46 -87.56 13.47
C TYR A 40 68.32 -87.61 12.44
N PRO A 41 67.72 -88.76 12.07
CA PRO A 41 66.59 -88.76 11.14
C PRO A 41 65.35 -88.07 11.73
N LEU A 42 65.13 -88.18 13.04
CA LEU A 42 64.01 -87.49 13.70
C LEU A 42 64.22 -85.98 13.76
N LEU A 43 65.45 -85.55 14.07
CA LEU A 43 65.84 -84.14 14.12
C LEU A 43 65.77 -83.50 12.73
N ILE A 44 66.49 -84.07 11.75
CA ILE A 44 66.60 -83.52 10.40
C ILE A 44 65.26 -83.67 9.67
N GLY A 45 64.59 -84.81 9.80
CA GLY A 45 63.27 -85.03 9.22
C GLY A 45 62.22 -84.11 9.82
N GLY A 46 62.23 -83.91 11.14
CA GLY A 46 61.36 -82.94 11.81
C GLY A 46 61.60 -81.50 11.35
N LEU A 47 62.86 -81.10 11.21
CA LEU A 47 63.26 -79.76 10.74
C LEU A 47 62.86 -79.54 9.28
N VAL A 48 63.08 -80.51 8.39
CA VAL A 48 62.67 -80.44 6.98
C VAL A 48 61.14 -80.37 6.86
N LEU A 49 60.40 -81.20 7.60
CA LEU A 49 58.93 -81.15 7.60
C LEU A 49 58.40 -79.83 8.15
N MET A 50 59.06 -79.26 9.16
CA MET A 50 58.72 -77.96 9.71
C MET A 50 58.95 -76.85 8.68
N ILE A 51 60.10 -76.83 8.00
CA ILE A 51 60.42 -75.83 6.96
C ILE A 51 59.44 -75.94 5.77
N VAL A 52 59.20 -77.15 5.28
CA VAL A 52 58.23 -77.38 4.20
C VAL A 52 56.82 -77.00 4.64
N GLY A 53 56.46 -77.25 5.90
CA GLY A 53 55.17 -76.82 6.45
C GLY A 53 54.97 -75.31 6.49
N ILE A 54 56.05 -74.53 6.67
CA ILE A 54 56.02 -73.06 6.65
C ILE A 54 55.93 -72.53 5.21
N GLY A 55 56.76 -73.04 4.29
CA GLY A 55 56.94 -72.49 2.93
C GLY A 55 55.71 -72.51 2.01
N PHE A 56 54.60 -73.13 2.43
CA PHE A 56 53.33 -73.16 1.66
C PHE A 56 52.15 -72.46 2.39
N SER A 57 52.39 -71.76 3.51
CA SER A 57 51.33 -71.08 4.27
C SER A 57 51.03 -69.64 3.80
N ASP A 58 51.83 -69.08 2.89
CA ASP A 58 51.78 -67.64 2.55
C ASP A 58 50.63 -67.24 1.61
N ASP A 59 50.13 -68.12 0.75
CA ASP A 59 49.11 -67.77 -0.27
C ASP A 59 47.74 -67.36 0.33
N THR A 60 47.41 -67.83 1.53
CA THR A 60 46.11 -67.52 2.17
C THR A 60 46.13 -66.24 2.99
N ALA A 61 47.26 -65.90 3.63
CA ALA A 61 47.39 -64.64 4.37
C ALA A 61 47.52 -63.43 3.43
N ALA A 62 48.24 -63.58 2.31
CA ALA A 62 48.38 -62.53 1.31
C ALA A 62 47.04 -62.17 0.64
N GLY A 63 46.22 -63.17 0.29
CA GLY A 63 44.89 -62.93 -0.30
C GLY A 63 43.90 -62.25 0.66
N GLN A 64 43.95 -62.60 1.95
CA GLN A 64 43.14 -61.92 2.98
C GLN A 64 43.60 -60.48 3.19
N LEU A 65 44.90 -60.22 3.22
CA LEU A 65 45.46 -58.88 3.34
C LEU A 65 45.05 -57.99 2.15
N GLN A 66 45.12 -58.52 0.93
CA GLN A 66 44.68 -57.79 -0.27
C GLN A 66 43.19 -57.44 -0.22
N THR A 67 42.33 -58.38 0.19
CA THR A 67 40.89 -58.15 0.32
C THR A 67 40.56 -57.04 1.33
N GLU A 68 41.26 -57.00 2.46
CA GLU A 68 41.10 -55.93 3.46
C GLU A 68 41.69 -54.60 3.01
N GLN A 69 42.76 -54.61 2.20
CA GLN A 69 43.27 -53.39 1.56
C GLN A 69 42.26 -52.80 0.57
N ASP A 70 41.64 -53.64 -0.27
CA ASP A 70 40.62 -53.21 -1.23
C ASP A 70 39.39 -52.61 -0.51
N LYS A 71 38.94 -53.23 0.59
CA LYS A 71 37.86 -52.67 1.44
C LYS A 71 38.24 -51.33 2.06
N ASN A 72 39.48 -51.17 2.54
CA ASN A 72 39.95 -49.91 3.11
C ASN A 72 40.03 -48.79 2.05
N GLU A 73 40.41 -49.14 0.82
CA GLU A 73 40.38 -48.19 -0.29
C GLU A 73 38.95 -47.74 -0.60
N GLU A 74 38.00 -48.67 -0.66
CA GLU A 74 36.58 -48.38 -0.89
C GLU A 74 35.98 -47.51 0.25
N LEU A 75 36.25 -47.85 1.51
CA LEU A 75 35.86 -47.04 2.65
C LEU A 75 36.44 -45.62 2.57
N THR A 76 37.69 -45.48 2.13
CA THR A 76 38.33 -44.18 1.95
C THR A 76 37.62 -43.35 0.86
N LYS A 77 37.21 -43.99 -0.25
CA LYS A 77 36.40 -43.33 -1.29
C LYS A 77 35.06 -42.85 -0.74
N GLN A 78 34.35 -43.69 0.01
CA GLN A 78 33.07 -43.33 0.61
C GLN A 78 33.19 -42.18 1.61
N ILE A 79 34.23 -42.17 2.44
CA ILE A 79 34.52 -41.04 3.35
C ILE A 79 34.75 -39.75 2.55
N GLY A 80 35.45 -39.82 1.41
CA GLY A 80 35.63 -38.69 0.50
C GLY A 80 34.30 -38.15 -0.04
N LEU A 81 33.45 -39.03 -0.56
CA LEU A 81 32.13 -38.66 -1.09
C LEU A 81 31.23 -38.06 0.00
N LEU A 82 31.17 -38.67 1.19
CA LEU A 82 30.42 -38.14 2.32
C LEU A 82 30.92 -36.77 2.77
N LYS A 83 32.22 -36.53 2.71
CA LYS A 83 32.79 -35.22 3.03
C LYS A 83 32.37 -34.16 2.00
N GLU A 84 32.34 -34.52 0.72
CA GLU A 84 31.87 -33.64 -0.34
C GLU A 84 30.37 -33.32 -0.18
N GLU A 85 29.54 -34.33 0.10
CA GLU A 85 28.11 -34.14 0.34
C GLU A 85 27.85 -33.27 1.57
N ASN A 86 28.58 -33.48 2.67
CA ASN A 86 28.50 -32.61 3.86
C ASN A 86 28.89 -31.16 3.54
N SER A 87 29.89 -30.95 2.69
CA SER A 87 30.27 -29.61 2.24
C SER A 87 29.13 -28.94 1.46
N LYS A 88 28.47 -29.65 0.55
CA LYS A 88 27.31 -29.16 -0.22
C LYS A 88 26.10 -28.89 0.65
N LEU A 89 25.84 -29.75 1.64
CA LEU A 89 24.76 -29.55 2.61
C LEU A 89 25.01 -28.30 3.46
N ASN A 90 26.25 -28.10 3.93
CA ASN A 90 26.60 -26.91 4.70
C ASN A 90 26.40 -25.62 3.87
N SER A 91 26.85 -25.58 2.61
CA SER A 91 26.62 -24.41 1.76
C SER A 91 25.13 -24.13 1.54
N LYS A 92 24.31 -25.17 1.40
CA LYS A 92 22.85 -25.03 1.26
C LYS A 92 22.18 -24.54 2.55
N ILE A 93 22.69 -24.98 3.71
CA ILE A 93 22.23 -24.47 5.02
C ILE A 93 22.54 -22.97 5.12
N GLU A 94 23.76 -22.55 4.77
CA GLU A 94 24.14 -21.14 4.78
C GLU A 94 23.23 -20.30 3.86
N GLU A 95 23.00 -20.75 2.64
CA GLU A 95 22.09 -20.09 1.69
C GLU A 95 20.66 -19.96 2.26
N LEU A 96 20.10 -21.05 2.79
CA LEU A 96 18.77 -21.05 3.38
C LEU A 96 18.69 -20.15 4.63
N THR A 97 19.76 -20.07 5.43
CA THR A 97 19.80 -19.17 6.58
C THR A 97 19.81 -17.70 6.17
N PHE A 98 20.52 -17.36 5.09
CA PHE A 98 20.52 -16.02 4.52
C PHE A 98 19.14 -15.65 3.99
N ASN A 99 18.53 -16.53 3.18
CA ASN A 99 17.19 -16.30 2.62
C ASN A 99 16.13 -16.18 3.73
N ASN A 100 16.22 -16.97 4.81
CA ASN A 100 15.33 -16.82 5.97
C ASN A 100 15.52 -15.49 6.69
N LYS A 101 16.74 -14.96 6.76
CA LYS A 101 17.01 -13.64 7.33
C LYS A 101 16.42 -12.52 6.46
N GLU A 102 16.61 -12.61 5.16
CA GLU A 102 16.07 -11.64 4.20
C GLU A 102 14.54 -11.61 4.22
N THR A 103 13.89 -12.77 4.14
CA THR A 103 12.44 -12.89 4.22
C THR A 103 11.89 -12.36 5.55
N LYS A 104 12.58 -12.59 6.67
CA LYS A 104 12.21 -11.98 7.96
C LYS A 104 12.26 -10.44 7.90
N SER A 105 13.31 -9.87 7.31
CA SER A 105 13.42 -8.41 7.13
C SER A 105 12.28 -7.87 6.27
N GLN A 106 11.92 -8.56 5.19
CA GLN A 106 10.80 -8.18 4.33
C GLN A 106 9.45 -8.23 5.08
N ILE A 107 9.24 -9.23 5.93
CA ILE A 107 8.04 -9.32 6.78
C ILE A 107 7.94 -8.14 7.74
N GLU A 108 9.05 -7.74 8.36
CA GLU A 108 9.08 -6.57 9.26
C GLU A 108 8.73 -5.27 8.52
N GLU A 109 9.25 -5.09 7.31
CA GLU A 109 8.91 -3.94 6.45
C GLU A 109 7.44 -3.94 6.00
N LEU A 110 6.90 -5.10 5.61
CA LEU A 110 5.49 -5.21 5.23
C LEU A 110 4.56 -4.93 6.42
N ASN A 111 4.95 -5.32 7.62
CA ASN A 111 4.18 -5.04 8.83
C ASN A 111 4.18 -3.53 9.18
N SER A 112 5.29 -2.82 8.97
CA SER A 112 5.33 -1.37 9.18
C SER A 112 4.44 -0.64 8.15
N LYS A 113 4.54 -1.00 6.87
CA LYS A 113 3.69 -0.47 5.80
C LYS A 113 2.20 -0.75 6.05
N LYS A 114 1.85 -1.96 6.51
CA LYS A 114 0.48 -2.31 6.87
C LYS A 114 -0.07 -1.37 7.94
N LYS A 115 0.72 -1.10 8.99
CA LYS A 115 0.33 -0.20 10.09
C LYS A 115 0.12 1.24 9.63
N GLU A 116 0.95 1.71 8.71
CA GLU A 116 0.80 3.04 8.08
C GLU A 116 -0.52 3.13 7.30
N ILE A 117 -0.79 2.15 6.44
CA ILE A 117 -2.04 2.07 5.66
C ILE A 117 -3.27 2.00 6.58
N GLU A 118 -3.22 1.23 7.66
CA GLU A 118 -4.30 1.15 8.65
C GLU A 118 -4.56 2.51 9.31
N SER A 119 -3.51 3.27 9.62
CA SER A 119 -3.65 4.63 10.16
C SER A 119 -4.23 5.61 9.14
N GLU A 120 -3.83 5.53 7.88
CA GLU A 120 -4.38 6.37 6.81
C GLU A 120 -5.85 6.07 6.55
N LEU A 121 -6.23 4.78 6.56
CA LEU A 121 -7.61 4.34 6.39
C LEU A 121 -8.51 4.92 7.50
N GLU A 122 -8.06 4.88 8.75
CA GLU A 122 -8.83 5.42 9.87
C GLU A 122 -8.98 6.95 9.77
N ASN A 123 -7.90 7.67 9.42
CA ASN A 123 -7.96 9.12 9.19
C ASN A 123 -8.93 9.48 8.06
N ASN A 124 -8.93 8.72 6.97
CA ASN A 124 -9.83 8.95 5.84
C ASN A 124 -11.28 8.63 6.20
N LYS A 125 -11.53 7.62 7.02
CA LYS A 125 -12.86 7.29 7.54
C LYS A 125 -13.42 8.43 8.39
N GLN A 126 -12.62 9.00 9.28
CA GLN A 126 -13.02 10.16 10.09
C GLN A 126 -13.34 11.39 9.23
N LYS A 127 -12.53 11.65 8.19
CA LYS A 127 -12.82 12.73 7.22
C LYS A 127 -14.11 12.49 6.47
N LEU A 128 -14.40 11.24 6.09
CA LEU A 128 -15.65 10.88 5.41
C LEU A 128 -16.84 11.14 6.31
N GLU A 129 -16.77 10.71 7.57
CA GLU A 129 -17.83 10.94 8.57
C GLU A 129 -18.08 12.44 8.80
N SER A 130 -17.01 13.24 8.93
CA SER A 130 -17.13 14.70 9.04
C SER A 130 -17.83 15.32 7.82
N LYS A 131 -17.48 14.88 6.61
CA LYS A 131 -18.12 15.38 5.37
C LYS A 131 -19.57 14.93 5.25
N THR A 132 -19.91 13.73 5.72
CA THR A 132 -21.29 13.28 5.77
C THR A 132 -22.12 14.16 6.70
N ASN A 133 -21.59 14.53 7.86
CA ASN A 133 -22.27 15.44 8.78
C ASN A 133 -22.48 16.83 8.16
N GLU A 134 -21.44 17.38 7.52
CA GLU A 134 -21.52 18.66 6.81
C GLU A 134 -22.57 18.65 5.68
N LEU A 135 -22.65 17.55 4.92
CA LEU A 135 -23.68 17.37 3.88
C LEU A 135 -25.09 17.34 4.47
N ASN A 136 -25.29 16.66 5.60
CA ASN A 136 -26.59 16.61 6.26
C ASN A 136 -27.02 18.00 6.78
N GLU A 137 -26.08 18.79 7.29
CA GLU A 137 -26.34 20.17 7.69
C GLU A 137 -26.74 21.05 6.51
N LEU A 138 -26.00 20.96 5.40
CA LEU A 138 -26.35 21.67 4.16
C LEU A 138 -27.72 21.27 3.63
N GLU A 139 -28.06 19.99 3.61
CA GLU A 139 -29.38 19.51 3.17
C GLU A 139 -30.51 20.07 4.04
N ASN A 140 -30.29 20.15 5.36
CA ASN A 140 -31.27 20.74 6.28
C ASN A 140 -31.42 22.25 6.05
N ASN A 141 -30.32 22.96 5.77
CA ASN A 141 -30.36 24.38 5.43
C ASN A 141 -31.09 24.62 4.11
N ASP A 142 -30.85 23.81 3.08
CA ASP A 142 -31.56 23.90 1.79
C ASP A 142 -33.07 23.69 1.95
N LYS A 143 -33.48 22.71 2.79
CA LYS A 143 -34.90 22.50 3.13
C LYS A 143 -35.51 23.73 3.81
N LYS A 144 -34.76 24.39 4.69
CA LYS A 144 -35.22 25.59 5.38
C LYS A 144 -35.37 26.76 4.41
N ILE A 145 -34.36 27.01 3.58
CA ILE A 145 -34.38 28.07 2.56
C ILE A 145 -35.53 27.86 1.58
N ASN A 146 -35.78 26.62 1.14
CA ASN A 146 -36.90 26.32 0.25
C ASN A 146 -38.26 26.63 0.89
N LYS A 147 -38.45 26.33 2.17
CA LYS A 147 -39.68 26.71 2.89
C LYS A 147 -39.85 28.22 2.97
N GLU A 148 -38.78 28.95 3.34
CA GLU A 148 -38.81 30.41 3.39
C GLU A 148 -39.13 31.01 2.01
N LYS A 149 -38.57 30.44 0.93
CA LYS A 149 -38.86 30.84 -0.45
C LYS A 149 -40.33 30.61 -0.81
N GLU A 150 -40.92 29.48 -0.43
CA GLU A 150 -42.36 29.22 -0.65
C GLU A 150 -43.25 30.22 0.10
N GLU A 151 -42.91 30.58 1.34
CA GLU A 151 -43.64 31.58 2.12
C GLU A 151 -43.54 32.97 1.49
N LEU A 152 -42.34 33.37 1.06
CA LEU A 152 -42.14 34.64 0.37
C LEU A 152 -42.91 34.71 -0.94
N ASN A 153 -42.94 33.62 -1.72
CA ASN A 153 -43.72 33.57 -2.96
C ASN A 153 -45.21 33.77 -2.72
N LYS A 154 -45.79 33.12 -1.69
CA LYS A 154 -47.20 33.36 -1.31
C LYS A 154 -47.44 34.81 -0.91
N LYS A 155 -46.50 35.43 -0.20
CA LYS A 155 -46.60 36.85 0.17
C LYS A 155 -46.57 37.76 -1.06
N ILE A 156 -45.71 37.47 -2.03
CA ILE A 156 -45.64 38.20 -3.30
C ILE A 156 -46.96 38.06 -4.07
N GLU A 157 -47.52 36.85 -4.15
CA GLU A 157 -48.80 36.61 -4.81
C GLU A 157 -49.94 37.44 -4.17
N ASN A 158 -50.04 37.41 -2.84
CA ASN A 158 -51.03 38.21 -2.11
C ASN A 158 -50.85 39.73 -2.31
N LEU A 159 -49.61 40.22 -2.31
CA LEU A 159 -49.34 41.64 -2.56
C LEU A 159 -49.70 42.02 -4.00
N ASN A 160 -49.47 41.15 -4.97
CA ASN A 160 -49.85 41.39 -6.36
C ASN A 160 -51.37 41.46 -6.53
N THR A 161 -52.14 40.60 -5.84
CA THR A 161 -53.60 40.71 -5.88
C THR A 161 -54.08 42.02 -5.27
N GLU A 162 -53.50 42.43 -4.13
CA GLU A 162 -53.84 43.71 -3.49
C GLU A 162 -53.50 44.92 -4.36
N ILE A 163 -52.37 44.89 -5.08
CA ILE A 163 -51.99 45.94 -6.05
C ILE A 163 -53.00 46.00 -7.21
N ASN A 164 -53.46 44.86 -7.72
CA ASN A 164 -54.44 44.82 -8.80
C ASN A 164 -55.79 45.40 -8.34
N ASP A 165 -56.26 44.99 -7.15
CA ASP A 165 -57.51 45.53 -6.57
C ASP A 165 -57.41 47.04 -6.36
N GLN A 166 -56.27 47.54 -5.88
CA GLN A 166 -56.02 48.98 -5.73
C GLN A 166 -55.98 49.69 -7.08
N SER A 167 -55.39 49.08 -8.11
CA SER A 167 -55.36 49.62 -9.48
C SER A 167 -56.77 49.79 -10.05
N ASP A 168 -57.65 48.81 -9.85
CA ASP A 168 -59.04 48.87 -10.30
C ASP A 168 -59.82 49.98 -9.60
N ILE A 169 -59.63 50.12 -8.28
CA ILE A 169 -60.23 51.22 -7.49
C ILE A 169 -59.74 52.59 -8.02
N ILE A 170 -58.44 52.73 -8.32
CA ILE A 170 -57.88 53.97 -8.87
C ILE A 170 -58.51 54.30 -10.23
N ASN A 171 -58.73 53.30 -11.09
CA ASN A 171 -59.37 53.50 -12.38
C ASN A 171 -60.84 53.93 -12.21
N GLN A 172 -61.58 53.28 -11.32
CA GLN A 172 -62.96 53.67 -11.00
C GLN A 172 -63.03 55.11 -10.46
N LEU A 173 -62.16 55.48 -9.52
CA LEU A 173 -62.10 56.84 -8.98
C LEU A 173 -61.73 57.88 -10.03
N LYS A 174 -60.88 57.54 -11.00
CA LYS A 174 -60.57 58.41 -12.14
C LYS A 174 -61.80 58.63 -13.01
N GLU A 175 -62.52 57.57 -13.36
CA GLU A 175 -63.76 57.65 -14.15
C GLU A 175 -64.82 58.50 -13.46
N ASP A 176 -65.05 58.24 -12.17
CA ASP A 176 -65.99 58.99 -11.33
C ASP A 176 -65.60 60.48 -11.26
N LYS A 177 -64.29 60.78 -11.11
CA LYS A 177 -63.77 62.14 -11.15
C LYS A 177 -64.08 62.82 -12.48
N THR A 178 -63.82 62.18 -13.61
CA THR A 178 -64.16 62.75 -14.94
C THR A 178 -65.66 62.99 -15.09
N SER A 179 -66.50 62.07 -14.62
CA SER A 179 -67.95 62.23 -14.66
C SER A 179 -68.42 63.42 -13.82
N LEU A 180 -67.89 63.57 -12.61
CA LEU A 180 -68.18 64.71 -11.74
C LEU A 180 -67.68 66.02 -12.35
N GLN A 181 -66.51 66.01 -12.99
CA GLN A 181 -65.93 67.19 -13.62
C GLN A 181 -66.76 67.67 -14.82
N ALA A 182 -67.29 66.73 -15.64
CA ALA A 182 -68.25 67.05 -16.70
C ALA A 182 -69.55 67.65 -16.14
N LYS A 183 -70.10 67.09 -15.05
CA LYS A 183 -71.27 67.67 -14.37
C LYS A 183 -70.99 69.08 -13.83
N ILE A 184 -69.77 69.35 -13.34
CA ILE A 184 -69.37 70.69 -12.89
C ILE A 184 -69.31 71.66 -14.07
N GLU A 185 -68.72 71.27 -15.20
CA GLU A 185 -68.70 72.10 -16.43
C GLU A 185 -70.12 72.41 -16.93
N ASP A 186 -71.02 71.43 -16.93
CA ASP A 186 -72.43 71.64 -17.30
C ASP A 186 -73.11 72.67 -16.37
N LEU A 187 -72.88 72.56 -15.05
CA LEU A 187 -73.42 73.50 -14.07
C LEU A 187 -72.79 74.90 -14.20
N GLN A 188 -71.49 75.01 -14.50
CA GLN A 188 -70.80 76.28 -14.73
C GLN A 188 -71.30 76.97 -16.02
N ASN A 189 -71.56 76.21 -17.08
CA ASN A 189 -72.12 76.75 -18.33
C ASN A 189 -73.56 77.28 -18.15
N ILE A 190 -74.32 76.77 -17.18
CA ILE A 190 -75.62 77.33 -16.79
C ILE A 190 -75.48 78.68 -16.08
N GLU A 191 -74.40 78.90 -15.33
CA GLU A 191 -74.11 80.17 -14.64
C GLU A 191 -73.56 81.26 -15.61
N VAL A 192 -72.83 80.84 -16.66
CA VAL A 192 -72.23 81.75 -17.67
C VAL A 192 -73.26 82.28 -18.70
N ALA A 193 -74.43 81.65 -18.84
CA ALA A 193 -75.53 82.19 -19.63
C ALA A 193 -76.18 83.47 -19.02
N SER A 194 -75.74 83.90 -17.83
CA SER A 194 -76.19 85.13 -17.17
C SER A 194 -75.13 86.25 -17.09
N ASN A 195 -73.94 86.11 -17.68
CA ASN A 195 -73.01 87.25 -17.75
C ASN A 195 -72.01 87.14 -18.91
N SER A 196 -72.26 87.92 -19.95
CA SER A 196 -71.39 88.04 -21.12
C SER A 196 -70.27 89.07 -20.93
N SER A 197 -69.14 88.82 -21.58
CA SER A 197 -68.12 89.76 -22.09
C SER A 197 -66.98 90.25 -21.16
N SER A 198 -65.72 89.92 -21.51
CA SER A 198 -64.71 90.90 -21.98
C SER A 198 -63.29 90.31 -22.18
N SER A 199 -62.66 90.69 -23.32
CA SER A 199 -61.21 90.94 -23.60
C SER A 199 -60.13 89.89 -23.24
N SER A 200 -59.38 89.31 -24.20
CA SER A 200 -58.24 89.82 -25.02
C SER A 200 -56.81 89.52 -24.48
N SER A 201 -56.01 88.90 -25.37
CA SER A 201 -54.53 89.03 -25.60
C SER A 201 -53.45 88.28 -24.77
N ARG A 202 -52.52 87.66 -25.54
CA ARG A 202 -51.06 87.40 -25.35
C ARG A 202 -50.65 86.30 -24.36
N SER A 203 -49.99 85.20 -24.78
CA SER A 203 -48.58 84.98 -25.23
C SER A 203 -47.77 84.28 -24.13
N GLU A 204 -46.73 83.54 -24.55
CA GLU A 204 -45.69 82.82 -23.77
C GLU A 204 -46.07 81.38 -23.37
N SER A 205 -45.59 80.36 -24.08
CA SER A 205 -44.22 79.83 -24.11
C SER A 205 -43.68 79.49 -22.71
N ASN A 206 -43.68 78.19 -22.38
CA ASN A 206 -42.58 77.57 -21.66
C ASN A 206 -42.53 76.07 -21.94
N THR A 207 -41.80 75.76 -23.01
CA THR A 207 -40.83 74.68 -23.04
C THR A 207 -40.17 74.47 -21.67
N SER A 208 -40.34 73.30 -21.11
CA SER A 208 -39.31 72.63 -20.32
C SER A 208 -39.08 71.28 -21.01
N SER A 209 -38.44 71.27 -22.18
CA SER A 209 -37.02 70.90 -22.25
C SER A 209 -36.61 70.02 -21.07
N SER A 210 -37.03 68.75 -21.13
CA SER A 210 -36.22 67.66 -20.62
C SER A 210 -34.88 67.75 -21.34
N SER A 211 -33.99 68.59 -20.80
CA SER A 211 -32.57 68.46 -21.00
C SER A 211 -32.23 67.09 -20.40
N ASN A 212 -32.32 66.08 -21.27
CA ASN A 212 -31.43 64.92 -21.28
C ASN A 212 -30.01 65.47 -21.20
N ASN A 213 -29.61 65.90 -20.01
CA ASN A 213 -28.24 66.10 -19.66
C ASN A 213 -27.69 64.68 -19.64
N ASN A 214 -27.14 64.30 -20.79
CA ASN A 214 -26.32 63.13 -20.98
C ASN A 214 -25.08 63.30 -20.10
N ALA A 215 -25.27 63.21 -18.78
CA ALA A 215 -24.20 63.25 -17.81
C ALA A 215 -23.26 62.11 -18.19
N TYR A 216 -21.99 62.37 -18.41
CA TYR A 216 -21.04 61.32 -18.77
C TYR A 216 -19.95 61.29 -17.71
N TYR A 217 -19.87 60.17 -16.98
CA TYR A 217 -18.85 59.96 -15.96
C TYR A 217 -17.75 59.05 -16.51
N LYS A 218 -16.51 59.52 -16.45
CA LYS A 218 -15.34 58.76 -16.91
C LYS A 218 -15.08 57.52 -16.03
N ASN A 219 -15.42 57.58 -14.74
CA ASN A 219 -15.26 56.50 -13.77
C ASN A 219 -16.15 56.72 -12.53
N CYS A 220 -16.25 55.71 -11.68
CA CYS A 220 -17.05 55.78 -10.45
C CYS A 220 -16.61 56.84 -9.45
N THR A 221 -15.32 57.20 -9.43
CA THR A 221 -14.83 58.31 -8.59
C THR A 221 -15.45 59.64 -9.02
N ALA A 222 -15.56 59.90 -10.32
CA ALA A 222 -16.21 61.09 -10.84
C ALA A 222 -17.71 61.11 -10.52
N ALA A 223 -18.40 59.98 -10.63
CA ALA A 223 -19.82 59.85 -10.30
C ALA A 223 -20.09 60.09 -8.80
N ARG A 224 -19.26 59.52 -7.91
CA ARG A 224 -19.36 59.73 -6.44
C ARG A 224 -19.07 61.16 -6.03
N ASN A 225 -18.03 61.78 -6.60
CA ASN A 225 -17.71 63.18 -6.32
C ASN A 225 -18.80 64.15 -6.79
N ALA A 226 -19.55 63.76 -7.83
CA ALA A 226 -20.72 64.49 -8.31
C ALA A 226 -22.00 64.19 -7.52
N GLY A 227 -21.96 63.27 -6.54
CA GLY A 227 -23.13 62.86 -5.75
C GLY A 227 -24.17 62.06 -6.55
N ALA A 228 -23.78 61.47 -7.68
CA ALA A 228 -24.67 60.76 -8.60
C ALA A 228 -24.68 59.23 -8.43
N ALA A 229 -23.79 58.68 -7.59
CA ALA A 229 -23.73 57.24 -7.32
C ALA A 229 -24.59 56.86 -6.11
N PRO A 230 -25.24 55.67 -6.10
CA PRO A 230 -25.24 54.65 -7.18
C PRO A 230 -26.10 55.07 -8.39
N LEU A 231 -25.67 54.66 -9.59
CA LEU A 231 -26.35 54.94 -10.87
C LEU A 231 -27.09 53.68 -11.33
N TYR A 232 -28.37 53.80 -11.69
CA TYR A 232 -29.16 52.66 -12.16
C TYR A 232 -29.25 52.62 -13.68
N THR A 233 -29.50 51.44 -14.24
CA THR A 233 -29.75 51.28 -15.68
C THR A 233 -30.92 52.17 -16.13
N GLY A 234 -30.64 53.06 -17.08
CA GLY A 234 -31.61 54.05 -17.60
C GLY A 234 -31.46 55.44 -16.99
N ASP A 235 -30.69 55.59 -15.91
CA ASP A 235 -30.38 56.90 -15.35
C ASP A 235 -29.45 57.70 -16.28
N PRO A 236 -29.61 59.04 -16.33
CA PRO A 236 -28.68 59.91 -17.04
C PRO A 236 -27.25 59.74 -16.49
N GLY A 237 -26.37 59.22 -17.34
CA GLY A 237 -24.97 58.96 -17.01
C GLY A 237 -24.63 57.59 -16.47
N TYR A 238 -25.60 56.68 -16.47
CA TYR A 238 -25.31 55.26 -16.51
C TYR A 238 -24.51 54.91 -17.78
N GLY A 239 -23.48 54.09 -17.62
CA GLY A 239 -22.73 53.50 -18.72
C GLY A 239 -22.20 52.13 -18.30
N SER A 240 -22.22 51.17 -19.21
CA SER A 240 -21.75 49.80 -18.93
C SER A 240 -20.27 49.70 -18.53
N HIS A 241 -19.49 50.77 -18.72
CA HIS A 241 -18.11 50.87 -18.24
C HIS A 241 -18.01 51.23 -16.73
N LEU A 242 -19.13 51.62 -16.11
CA LEU A 242 -19.24 51.96 -14.69
C LEU A 242 -19.82 50.81 -13.85
N ASP A 243 -20.53 49.89 -14.49
CA ASP A 243 -21.09 48.66 -13.92
C ASP A 243 -20.12 47.49 -14.21
N ARG A 244 -19.33 47.10 -13.22
CA ARG A 244 -18.21 46.16 -13.41
C ARG A 244 -18.70 44.71 -13.53
N ASP A 245 -19.78 44.38 -12.85
CA ASP A 245 -20.36 43.05 -12.73
C ASP A 245 -21.64 42.87 -13.57
N GLY A 246 -22.21 43.95 -14.09
CA GLY A 246 -23.28 43.91 -15.08
C GLY A 246 -24.66 43.66 -14.49
N ASP A 247 -24.86 43.98 -13.20
CA ASP A 247 -26.09 43.73 -12.47
C ASP A 247 -27.13 44.87 -12.62
N GLY A 248 -26.74 45.96 -13.28
CA GLY A 248 -27.57 47.13 -13.54
C GLY A 248 -27.45 48.24 -12.49
N VAL A 249 -26.56 48.10 -11.50
CA VAL A 249 -26.24 49.09 -10.46
C VAL A 249 -24.76 49.50 -10.58
N ALA A 250 -24.52 50.63 -11.25
CA ALA A 250 -23.17 51.14 -11.40
C ALA A 250 -22.66 51.86 -10.14
N CYS A 251 -21.37 51.65 -9.83
CA CYS A 251 -20.63 52.35 -8.79
C CYS A 251 -21.09 52.13 -7.34
N GLU A 252 -21.52 50.90 -7.01
CA GLU A 252 -21.64 50.39 -5.64
C GLU A 252 -20.36 50.50 -4.80
#